data_AF-A0A6V7J9I0-F1
#
_entry.id   AF-A0A6V7J9I0-F1
#
_cell.length_a   1.000
_cell.length_b   1.000
_cell.length_c   1.000
_cell.angle_alpha   90.00
_cell.angle_beta   90.00
_cell.angle_gamma   90.00
#
_symmetry.space_group_name_H-M   'P 1'
#
loop_
_entity.id
_entity.type
_entity.pdbx_description
1 polymer ?
#
loop_
_entity_poly.entity_id
_entity_poly.type
_entity_poly.pdbx_seq_one_letter_code
_entity_poly.pdbx_strand_id
1 'polypeptide(L)'
;VGAKLICIPNFGLDALVDVFEKHRVSLIHAVPPIVGLMTNHERFTRDHLIHTKRIMSAAAPIGAELIHQFQAKIGTHCEFTQLYGLTEACPVTSCSKAGAVDSVGYIVPNTRMRIVQREGQITRNLGVNETGEIWIKGPQVMKGYLKDPEATAEIMDGEWFKTGDIGHIDET
;
A
#
# COMPACT_ATOMS: atom_id res chain seq x y z
N VAL A 1 -5.85 -10.04 18.19
CA VAL A 1 -7.25 -9.75 17.82
C VAL A 1 -7.73 -10.87 16.91
N GLY A 2 -8.94 -11.40 17.11
CA GLY A 2 -9.54 -12.39 16.21
C GLY A 2 -10.53 -11.70 15.27
N ALA A 3 -10.23 -11.67 13.97
CA ALA A 3 -11.12 -11.14 12.94
C ALA A 3 -11.69 -12.28 12.09
N LYS A 4 -12.91 -12.09 11.55
CA LYS A 4 -13.46 -12.99 10.54
C LYS A 4 -12.82 -12.68 9.19
N LEU A 5 -12.01 -13.60 8.67
CA LEU A 5 -11.46 -13.51 7.32
C LEU A 5 -12.48 -14.05 6.32
N ILE A 6 -12.81 -13.25 5.30
CA ILE A 6 -13.67 -13.64 4.19
C ILE A 6 -12.81 -13.64 2.93
N CYS A 7 -12.61 -14.81 2.33
CA CYS A 7 -11.83 -14.97 1.11
C CYS A 7 -12.76 -15.27 -0.07
N ILE A 8 -12.51 -14.62 -1.20
CA ILE A 8 -13.21 -14.88 -2.46
C ILE A 8 -12.24 -15.65 -3.37
N PRO A 9 -12.36 -16.98 -3.49
CA PRO A 9 -11.35 -17.81 -4.16
C PRO A 9 -11.27 -17.54 -5.66
N ASN A 10 -12.42 -17.24 -6.29
CA ASN A 10 -12.51 -16.81 -7.68
C ASN A 10 -13.15 -15.43 -7.69
N PHE A 11 -12.35 -14.41 -7.96
CA PHE A 11 -12.86 -13.04 -7.98
C PHE A 11 -13.86 -12.86 -9.14
N GLY A 12 -15.05 -12.39 -8.79
CA GLY A 12 -16.09 -11.97 -9.71
C GLY A 12 -16.96 -10.92 -9.02
N LEU A 13 -17.49 -9.96 -9.79
CA LEU A 13 -18.25 -8.85 -9.22
C LEU A 13 -19.53 -9.31 -8.52
N ASP A 14 -20.22 -10.32 -9.06
CA ASP A 14 -21.38 -10.92 -8.40
C ASP A 14 -21.00 -11.57 -7.06
N ALA A 15 -19.88 -12.31 -7.02
CA ALA A 15 -19.39 -12.91 -5.79
C ALA A 15 -19.00 -11.86 -4.74
N LEU A 16 -18.46 -10.71 -5.18
CA LEU A 16 -18.15 -9.58 -4.30
C LEU A 16 -19.44 -8.98 -3.72
N VAL A 17 -20.44 -8.70 -4.56
CA VAL A 17 -21.75 -8.18 -4.14
C VAL A 17 -22.41 -9.12 -3.14
N ASP A 18 -22.47 -10.43 -3.44
CA ASP A 18 -22.98 -11.47 -2.56
C ASP A 18 -22.32 -11.46 -1.16
N VAL A 19 -21.01 -11.20 -1.10
CA VAL A 19 -20.28 -11.11 0.16
C VAL A 19 -20.76 -9.91 0.98
N PHE A 20 -20.94 -8.75 0.37
CA PHE A 20 -21.44 -7.56 1.08
C PHE A 20 -22.91 -7.68 1.47
N GLU A 21 -23.73 -8.41 0.70
CA GLU A 21 -25.12 -8.70 1.06
C GLU A 21 -25.20 -9.67 2.27
N LYS A 22 -24.32 -10.69 2.31
CA LYS A 22 -24.33 -11.73 3.35
C LYS A 22 -23.56 -11.35 4.61
N HIS A 23 -22.61 -10.42 4.51
CA HIS A 23 -21.67 -10.11 5.58
C HIS A 23 -21.50 -8.61 5.79
N ARG A 24 -21.45 -8.21 7.06
CA ARG A 24 -21.14 -6.83 7.46
C ARG A 24 -19.63 -6.61 7.42
N VAL A 25 -19.08 -6.44 6.22
CA VAL A 25 -17.65 -6.19 6.00
C VAL A 25 -17.27 -4.84 6.60
N SER A 26 -16.23 -4.81 7.43
CA SER A 26 -15.74 -3.57 8.09
C SER A 26 -14.44 -3.03 7.51
N LEU A 27 -13.65 -3.90 6.89
CA LEU A 27 -12.32 -3.63 6.33
C LEU A 27 -12.18 -4.37 5.01
N ILE A 28 -11.71 -3.68 3.99
CA ILE A 28 -11.44 -4.25 2.67
C ILE A 28 -9.94 -4.15 2.38
N HIS A 29 -9.34 -5.23 1.92
CA HIS A 29 -8.03 -5.22 1.28
C HIS A 29 -8.26 -5.33 -0.23
N ALA A 30 -7.86 -4.31 -0.99
CA ALA A 30 -8.07 -4.25 -2.43
C ALA A 30 -6.84 -3.69 -3.13
N VAL A 31 -6.66 -4.08 -4.39
CA VAL A 31 -5.74 -3.40 -5.31
C VAL A 31 -6.53 -2.35 -6.12
N PRO A 32 -5.88 -1.31 -6.68
CA PRO A 32 -6.59 -0.24 -7.38
C PRO A 32 -7.58 -0.70 -8.47
N PRO A 33 -7.29 -1.74 -9.29
CA PRO A 33 -8.26 -2.27 -10.25
C PRO A 33 -9.59 -2.72 -9.62
N ILE A 34 -9.55 -3.33 -8.43
CA ILE A 34 -10.77 -3.79 -7.74
C ILE A 34 -11.60 -2.61 -7.26
N VAL A 35 -10.95 -1.53 -6.81
CA VAL A 35 -11.63 -0.27 -6.47
C VAL A 35 -12.31 0.31 -7.71
N GLY A 36 -11.62 0.33 -8.86
CA GLY A 36 -12.20 0.73 -10.14
C GLY A 36 -13.42 -0.10 -10.54
N LEU A 37 -13.36 -1.41 -10.38
CA LEU A 37 -14.51 -2.28 -10.65
C LEU A 37 -15.70 -1.98 -9.73
N MET A 38 -15.48 -1.79 -8.43
CA MET A 38 -16.54 -1.37 -7.50
C MET A 38 -17.14 -0.01 -7.88
N THR A 39 -16.30 0.96 -8.27
CA THR A 39 -16.74 2.28 -8.73
C THR A 39 -17.60 2.17 -9.98
N ASN A 40 -17.25 1.33 -10.96
CA ASN A 40 -17.94 1.30 -12.25
C ASN A 40 -19.13 0.33 -12.32
N HIS A 41 -19.30 -0.58 -11.35
CA HIS A 41 -20.34 -1.61 -11.42
C HIS A 41 -21.71 -1.13 -10.93
N GLU A 42 -22.75 -1.20 -11.76
CA GLU A 42 -24.09 -0.65 -11.46
C GLU A 42 -24.74 -1.24 -10.21
N ARG A 43 -24.61 -2.56 -9.98
CA ARG A 43 -25.20 -3.21 -8.80
C ARG A 43 -24.45 -2.91 -7.49
N PHE A 44 -23.23 -2.39 -7.58
CA PHE A 44 -22.44 -2.09 -6.39
C PHE A 44 -22.76 -0.67 -5.89
N THR A 45 -23.64 -0.59 -4.90
CA THR A 45 -24.17 0.67 -4.35
C THR A 45 -23.59 1.01 -2.98
N ARG A 46 -23.87 2.22 -2.50
CA ARG A 46 -23.53 2.68 -1.14
C ARG A 46 -23.97 1.72 -0.03
N ASP A 47 -25.11 1.06 -0.18
CA ASP A 47 -25.69 0.19 0.85
C ASP A 47 -24.78 -1.00 1.18
N HIS A 48 -24.06 -1.51 0.18
CA HIS A 48 -23.08 -2.59 0.36
C HIS A 48 -21.94 -2.19 1.29
N LEU A 49 -21.64 -0.90 1.40
CA LEU A 49 -20.50 -0.39 2.17
C LEU A 49 -20.90 0.35 3.44
N ILE A 50 -22.16 0.29 3.87
CA ILE A 50 -22.63 1.00 5.08
C ILE A 50 -21.89 0.57 6.35
N HIS A 51 -21.39 -0.67 6.40
CA HIS A 51 -20.61 -1.19 7.52
C HIS A 51 -19.09 -1.06 7.33
N THR A 52 -18.64 -0.73 6.12
CA THR A 52 -17.23 -0.59 5.78
C THR A 52 -16.72 0.71 6.34
N LYS A 53 -15.63 0.63 7.12
CA LYS A 53 -14.96 1.80 7.70
C LYS A 53 -13.72 2.19 6.92
N ARG A 54 -13.04 1.19 6.32
CA ARG A 54 -11.72 1.41 5.72
C ARG A 54 -11.47 0.50 4.53
N ILE A 55 -10.80 1.05 3.54
CA ILE A 55 -10.27 0.36 2.37
C ILE A 55 -8.76 0.51 2.37
N MET A 56 -8.06 -0.60 2.51
CA MET A 56 -6.60 -0.66 2.40
C MET A 56 -6.23 -0.96 0.96
N SER A 57 -5.56 0.00 0.31
CA SER A 57 -5.01 -0.13 -1.03
C SER A 57 -3.50 -0.35 -0.96
N ALA A 58 -3.01 -1.35 -1.69
CA ALA A 58 -1.59 -1.71 -1.74
C ALA A 58 -1.20 -2.19 -3.15
N ALA A 59 0.06 -2.56 -3.31
CA ALA A 59 0.68 -3.11 -4.52
C ALA A 59 0.80 -2.14 -5.72
N ALA A 60 -0.06 -1.13 -5.82
CA ALA A 60 0.08 -0.05 -6.78
C ALA A 60 -0.51 1.25 -6.22
N PRO A 61 -0.02 2.43 -6.67
CA PRO A 61 -0.60 3.71 -6.29
C PRO A 61 -2.07 3.77 -6.72
N ILE A 62 -2.94 4.18 -5.80
CA ILE A 62 -4.31 4.52 -6.13
C ILE A 62 -4.37 6.02 -6.44
N GLY A 63 -4.77 6.38 -7.67
CA GLY A 63 -4.88 7.78 -8.06
C GLY A 63 -5.98 8.50 -7.28
N ALA A 64 -5.74 9.75 -6.88
CA ALA A 64 -6.72 10.59 -6.19
C ALA A 64 -8.05 10.67 -6.96
N GLU A 65 -8.00 10.69 -8.29
CA GLU A 65 -9.17 10.68 -9.15
C GLU A 65 -10.06 9.44 -8.92
N LEU A 66 -9.48 8.25 -8.81
CA LEU A 66 -10.24 7.03 -8.55
C LEU A 66 -10.88 7.05 -7.15
N ILE A 67 -10.17 7.61 -6.16
CA ILE A 67 -10.71 7.80 -4.80
C ILE A 67 -11.91 8.74 -4.85
N HIS A 68 -11.81 9.87 -5.55
CA HIS A 68 -12.90 10.84 -5.66
C HIS A 68 -14.11 10.25 -6.39
N GLN A 69 -13.90 9.53 -7.49
CA GLN A 69 -14.99 8.84 -8.19
C GLN A 69 -15.67 7.79 -7.31
N PHE A 70 -14.89 7.01 -6.55
CA PHE A 70 -15.43 6.06 -5.59
C PHE A 70 -16.27 6.75 -4.51
N GLN A 71 -15.73 7.82 -3.91
CA GLN A 71 -16.40 8.59 -2.87
C GLN A 71 -17.67 9.30 -3.39
N ALA A 72 -17.68 9.75 -4.63
CA ALA A 72 -18.86 10.36 -5.26
C ALA A 72 -20.02 9.35 -5.39
N LYS A 73 -19.71 8.08 -5.67
CA LYS A 73 -20.71 7.01 -5.80
C LYS A 73 -21.15 6.42 -4.47
N ILE A 74 -20.21 6.16 -3.57
CA ILE A 74 -20.41 5.35 -2.36
C ILE A 74 -20.54 6.22 -1.10
N GLY A 75 -20.03 7.44 -1.13
CA GLY A 75 -19.91 8.32 0.03
C GLY A 75 -18.52 8.30 0.66
N THR A 76 -18.30 9.24 1.58
CA THR A 76 -17.01 9.55 2.20
C THR A 76 -16.77 8.83 3.53
N HIS A 77 -17.71 8.00 3.99
CA HIS A 77 -17.60 7.30 5.28
C HIS A 77 -16.54 6.17 5.26
N CYS A 78 -16.14 5.72 4.07
CA CYS A 78 -15.06 4.76 3.88
C CYS A 78 -13.73 5.49 3.70
N GLU A 79 -12.84 5.39 4.69
CA GLU A 79 -11.51 5.99 4.60
C GLU A 79 -10.58 5.11 3.76
N PHE A 80 -9.83 5.72 2.83
CA PHE A 80 -8.75 5.03 2.14
C PHE A 80 -7.49 5.05 2.99
N THR A 81 -6.74 3.95 2.93
CA THR A 81 -5.41 3.84 3.52
C THR A 81 -4.48 3.23 2.49
N GLN A 82 -3.43 3.95 2.15
CA GLN A 82 -2.43 3.52 1.19
C GLN A 82 -1.29 2.84 1.92
N LEU A 83 -0.91 1.66 1.44
CA LEU A 83 0.21 0.88 1.95
C LEU A 83 1.30 0.85 0.90
N TYR A 84 2.52 1.17 1.32
CA TYR A 84 3.72 0.96 0.52
C TYR A 84 4.58 -0.12 1.14
N GLY A 85 5.18 -0.90 0.27
CA GLY A 85 6.19 -1.88 0.59
C GLY A 85 6.34 -2.89 -0.54
N LEU A 86 7.27 -3.81 -0.34
CA LEU A 86 7.72 -4.75 -1.34
C LEU A 86 7.76 -6.15 -0.72
N THR A 87 7.77 -7.17 -1.56
CA THR A 87 7.88 -8.57 -1.12
C THR A 87 9.13 -8.77 -0.24
N GLU A 88 10.23 -8.13 -0.62
CA GLU A 88 11.54 -8.11 0.03
C GLU A 88 11.51 -7.39 1.40
N ALA A 89 10.42 -6.70 1.74
CA ALA A 89 10.25 -5.98 3.01
C ALA A 89 8.98 -6.37 3.79
N CYS A 90 8.42 -7.56 3.51
CA CYS A 90 7.38 -8.27 4.28
C CYS A 90 6.24 -7.43 4.93
N PRO A 91 5.17 -7.18 4.18
CA PRO A 91 5.20 -6.56 2.87
C PRO A 91 5.01 -5.04 2.98
N VAL A 92 4.90 -4.47 4.20
CA VAL A 92 4.57 -3.06 4.43
C VAL A 92 5.71 -2.35 5.13
N THR A 93 6.16 -1.26 4.54
CA THR A 93 7.21 -0.38 5.09
C THR A 93 6.64 0.95 5.55
N SER A 94 5.57 1.44 4.92
CA SER A 94 4.84 2.63 5.36
C SER A 94 3.32 2.52 5.15
N CYS A 95 2.58 3.31 5.93
CA CYS A 95 1.12 3.37 5.90
C CYS A 95 0.63 4.81 5.99
N SER A 96 -0.28 5.18 5.11
CA SER A 96 -0.94 6.49 5.14
C SER A 96 -1.82 6.66 6.38
N LYS A 97 -2.01 7.93 6.79
CA LYS A 97 -3.16 8.30 7.62
C LYS A 97 -4.44 7.96 6.86
N ALA A 98 -5.49 7.63 7.59
CA ALA A 98 -6.77 7.34 6.97
C ALA A 98 -7.32 8.58 6.28
N GLY A 99 -7.74 8.42 5.02
CA GLY A 99 -8.21 9.52 4.16
C GLY A 99 -7.10 10.26 3.39
N ALA A 100 -5.81 9.98 3.63
CA ALA A 100 -4.73 10.58 2.85
C ALA A 100 -4.69 10.00 1.43
N VAL A 101 -4.63 10.88 0.42
CA VAL A 101 -4.75 10.52 -1.01
C VAL A 101 -3.47 10.70 -1.80
N ASP A 102 -2.49 11.40 -1.24
CA ASP A 102 -1.29 11.92 -1.91
C ASP A 102 0.02 11.34 -1.36
N SER A 103 -0.05 10.55 -0.29
CA SER A 103 1.13 9.99 0.37
C SER A 103 0.91 8.56 0.84
N VAL A 104 1.99 7.76 0.80
CA VAL A 104 2.09 6.43 1.40
C VAL A 104 2.41 6.48 2.90
N GLY A 105 2.48 7.69 3.46
CA GLY A 105 2.47 7.98 4.88
C GLY A 105 3.75 7.65 5.62
N TYR A 106 3.54 7.22 6.87
CA TYR A 106 4.59 7.10 7.86
C TYR A 106 5.15 5.69 7.89
N ILE A 107 6.44 5.58 8.15
CA ILE A 107 7.11 4.30 8.33
C ILE A 107 6.47 3.50 9.48
N VAL A 108 6.40 2.18 9.31
CA VAL A 108 5.90 1.29 10.37
C VAL A 108 6.90 1.21 11.53
N PRO A 109 6.44 0.84 12.75
CA PRO A 109 7.33 0.76 13.91
C PRO A 109 8.57 -0.12 13.67
N ASN A 110 9.67 0.23 14.34
CA ASN A 110 10.96 -0.47 14.23
C ASN A 110 11.59 -0.46 12.83
N THR A 111 11.12 0.41 11.94
CA THR A 111 11.68 0.62 10.60
C THR A 111 12.44 1.94 10.54
N ARG A 112 13.49 1.97 9.74
CA ARG A 112 14.20 3.19 9.34
C ARG A 112 14.12 3.31 7.82
N MET A 113 13.96 4.54 7.35
CA MET A 113 13.94 4.89 5.94
C MET A 113 14.92 6.03 5.71
N ARG A 114 15.57 6.04 4.55
CA ARG A 114 16.35 7.17 4.06
C ARG A 114 16.13 7.36 2.57
N ILE A 115 16.21 8.60 2.12
CA ILE A 115 16.19 8.95 0.71
C ILE A 115 17.64 9.14 0.26
N VAL A 116 18.01 8.52 -0.84
CA VAL A 116 19.41 8.40 -1.26
C VAL A 116 19.59 8.85 -2.70
N GLN A 117 20.59 9.70 -2.92
CA GLN A 117 21.11 9.96 -4.26
C GLN A 117 22.36 9.12 -4.50
N ARG A 118 22.43 8.50 -5.68
CA ARG A 118 23.61 7.78 -6.15
C ARG A 118 24.24 8.49 -7.33
N GLU A 119 25.53 8.74 -7.22
CA GLU A 119 26.36 9.27 -8.31
C GLU A 119 27.64 8.43 -8.39
N GLY A 120 27.67 7.48 -9.31
CA GLY A 120 28.72 6.47 -9.38
C GLY A 120 28.79 5.63 -8.11
N GLN A 121 29.92 5.69 -7.41
CA GLN A 121 30.16 4.98 -6.13
C GLN A 121 29.77 5.82 -4.91
N ILE A 122 29.41 7.09 -5.09
CA ILE A 122 29.07 7.99 -3.99
C ILE A 122 27.59 7.83 -3.66
N THR A 123 27.32 7.57 -2.39
CA THR A 123 25.97 7.46 -1.82
C THR A 123 25.77 8.60 -0.83
N ARG A 124 24.80 9.48 -1.11
CA ARG A 124 24.47 10.63 -0.25
C ARG A 124 23.04 10.51 0.28
N ASN A 125 22.88 10.70 1.58
CA ASN A 125 21.55 10.85 2.18
C ASN A 125 21.00 12.24 1.83
N LEU A 126 19.76 12.27 1.35
CA LEU A 126 19.02 13.47 1.05
C LEU A 126 18.17 13.89 2.25
N GLY A 127 17.88 15.18 2.32
CA GLY A 127 17.02 15.82 3.32
C GLY A 127 15.55 15.85 2.93
N VAL A 128 14.80 16.67 3.66
CA VAL A 128 13.36 16.87 3.45
C VAL A 128 13.10 17.53 2.10
N ASN A 129 12.03 17.09 1.41
CA ASN A 129 11.61 17.52 0.07
C ASN A 129 12.63 17.26 -1.06
N GLU A 130 13.73 16.56 -0.78
CA GLU A 130 14.68 16.12 -1.80
C GLU A 130 14.28 14.72 -2.32
N THR A 131 14.28 14.55 -3.64
CA THR A 131 13.84 13.31 -4.30
C THR A 131 15.01 12.41 -4.64
N GLY A 132 14.91 11.12 -4.29
CA GLY A 132 15.93 10.11 -4.55
C GLY A 132 15.39 8.69 -4.36
N GLU A 133 16.28 7.71 -4.33
CA GLU A 133 15.93 6.31 -4.11
C GLU A 133 15.56 6.04 -2.65
N ILE A 134 14.47 5.32 -2.41
CA ILE A 134 14.02 4.95 -1.06
C ILE A 134 14.80 3.73 -0.58
N TRP A 135 15.45 3.84 0.57
CA TRP A 135 16.15 2.71 1.19
C TRP A 135 15.58 2.41 2.57
N ILE A 136 15.41 1.13 2.87
CA ILE A 136 14.73 0.64 4.07
C ILE A 136 15.65 -0.22 4.91
N LYS A 137 15.58 -0.05 6.23
CA LYS A 137 16.21 -0.95 7.20
C LYS A 137 15.20 -1.29 8.29
N GLY A 138 15.00 -2.57 8.57
CA GLY A 138 14.09 -3.00 9.63
C GLY A 138 14.04 -4.52 9.75
N PRO A 139 13.41 -5.04 10.83
CA PRO A 139 13.31 -6.48 11.08
C PRO A 139 12.49 -7.24 10.04
N GLN A 140 11.68 -6.55 9.25
CA GLN A 140 10.84 -7.10 8.19
C GLN A 140 11.55 -7.27 6.85
N VAL A 141 12.76 -6.70 6.69
CA VAL A 141 13.57 -6.88 5.48
C VAL A 141 13.96 -8.35 5.35
N MET A 142 13.86 -8.88 4.13
CA MET A 142 14.13 -10.28 3.85
C MET A 142 15.56 -10.69 4.22
N LYS A 143 15.77 -11.99 4.37
CA LYS A 143 17.12 -12.56 4.54
C LYS A 143 17.95 -12.55 3.25
N GLY A 144 17.28 -12.45 2.10
CA GLY A 144 17.86 -12.60 0.77
C GLY A 144 17.03 -13.49 -0.12
N TYR A 145 17.33 -13.46 -1.42
CA TYR A 145 16.73 -14.34 -2.41
C TYR A 145 17.23 -15.78 -2.24
N LEU A 146 16.31 -16.74 -2.40
CA LEU A 146 16.61 -18.15 -2.21
C LEU A 146 17.60 -18.64 -3.29
N LYS A 147 18.78 -19.10 -2.85
CA LYS A 147 19.87 -19.60 -3.70
C LYS A 147 20.43 -18.55 -4.68
N ASP A 148 20.25 -17.27 -4.39
CA ASP A 148 20.76 -16.18 -5.21
C ASP A 148 21.42 -15.09 -4.34
N PRO A 149 22.65 -15.36 -3.84
CA PRO A 149 23.38 -14.40 -3.02
C PRO A 149 23.86 -13.19 -3.82
N GLU A 150 24.05 -13.31 -5.14
CA GLU A 150 24.48 -12.22 -6.01
C GLU A 150 23.36 -11.18 -6.15
N ALA A 151 22.15 -11.60 -6.54
CA ALA A 151 21.00 -10.71 -6.60
C ALA A 151 20.67 -10.10 -5.23
N THR A 152 20.90 -10.85 -4.14
CA THR A 152 20.75 -10.32 -2.78
C THR A 152 21.75 -9.19 -2.51
N ALA A 153 23.03 -9.38 -2.83
CA ALA A 153 24.05 -8.36 -2.65
C ALA A 153 23.80 -7.11 -3.53
N GLU A 154 23.23 -7.31 -4.73
CA GLU A 154 22.89 -6.22 -5.64
C GLU A 154 21.85 -5.25 -5.08
N ILE A 155 20.92 -5.71 -4.25
CA ILE A 155 19.87 -4.87 -3.66
C ILE A 155 20.10 -4.53 -2.18
N MET A 156 21.16 -5.05 -1.57
CA MET A 156 21.54 -4.73 -0.19
C MET A 156 22.77 -3.82 -0.13
N ASP A 157 22.79 -2.87 0.80
CA ASP A 157 23.97 -2.10 1.20
C ASP A 157 24.13 -2.20 2.72
N GLY A 158 24.92 -3.19 3.14
CA GLY A 158 24.94 -3.63 4.53
C GLY A 158 23.56 -4.10 4.98
N GLU A 159 22.96 -3.38 5.94
CA GLU A 159 21.61 -3.68 6.45
C GLU A 159 20.50 -2.89 5.75
N TRP A 160 20.84 -2.09 4.73
CA TRP A 160 19.86 -1.30 3.98
C TRP A 160 19.43 -2.02 2.71
N PHE A 161 18.13 -2.22 2.57
CA PHE A 161 17.50 -2.67 1.35
C PHE A 161 17.22 -1.49 0.42
N LYS A 162 17.70 -1.60 -0.82
CA LYS A 162 17.49 -0.65 -1.93
C LYS A 162 16.19 -1.03 -2.62
N THR A 163 15.17 -0.19 -2.52
CA THR A 163 13.85 -0.53 -3.07
C THR A 163 13.79 -0.41 -4.59
N GLY A 164 14.67 0.40 -5.20
CA GLY A 164 14.55 0.80 -6.60
C GLY A 164 13.48 1.86 -6.87
N ASP A 165 12.64 2.19 -5.88
CA ASP A 165 11.60 3.21 -6.00
C ASP A 165 12.15 4.60 -5.70
N ILE A 166 11.60 5.60 -6.38
CA ILE A 166 11.94 7.01 -6.19
C ILE A 166 10.88 7.71 -5.35
N GLY A 167 11.31 8.45 -4.34
CA GLY A 167 10.43 9.22 -3.48
C GLY A 167 11.16 10.32 -2.70
N HIS A 168 10.42 11.00 -1.84
CA HIS A 168 10.92 12.00 -0.92
C HIS A 168 10.17 11.89 0.42
N ILE A 169 10.71 12.53 1.45
CA ILE A 169 10.04 12.71 2.75
C ILE A 169 9.69 14.19 2.84
N ASP A 170 8.42 14.51 3.12
CA ASP A 170 7.97 15.88 3.30
C ASP A 170 8.25 16.39 4.73
N GLU A 171 7.78 17.59 5.05
CA GLU A 171 8.00 18.22 6.37
C GLU A 171 7.08 17.67 7.49
N THR A 172 6.16 16.75 7.19
CA THR A 172 4.99 16.42 8.04
C THR A 172 4.90 14.98 8.57
#